data_AF-A0A7V5YRK4-F1
#
_entry.id   AF-A0A7V5YRK4-F1
#
_cell.length_a   1.000
_cell.length_b   1.000
_cell.length_c   1.000
_cell.angle_alpha   90.00
_cell.angle_beta   90.00
_cell.angle_gamma   90.00
#
_symmetry.space_group_name_H-M   'P 1'
#
loop_
_entity.id
_entity.type
_entity.pdbx_description
1 polymer ?
#
loop_
_entity_poly.entity_id
_entity_poly.type
_entity_poly.pdbx_seq_one_letter_code
_entity_poly.pdbx_strand_id
1 'polypeptide(L)' 'MEGEALTAFGPRSKDEIALELMKFIALTTGYGKAAPSAGFSPKTSRSPEEYAEALLQLFERCRAVVYKPVEPETKEGL' A
#
# COMPACT_ATOMS: atom_id res chain seq x y z
N MET A 1 10.67 9.96 20.95
CA MET A 1 10.72 8.66 20.24
C MET A 1 9.35 8.03 20.43
N GLU A 2 8.39 8.52 19.66
CA GLU A 2 6.97 8.17 19.78
C GLU A 2 6.51 7.65 18.42
N GLY A 3 5.83 6.51 18.42
CA GLY A 3 5.29 5.86 17.23
C GLY A 3 5.74 4.40 17.14
N GLU A 4 4.88 3.41 17.13
CA GLU A 4 3.44 3.31 17.37
C GLU A 4 3.24 1.82 17.65
N ALA A 5 2.32 1.49 18.55
CA ALA A 5 2.00 0.13 18.93
C ALA A 5 1.52 -0.67 17.72
N LEU A 6 2.42 -1.42 17.10
CA LEU A 6 2.06 -2.46 16.16
C LEU A 6 1.74 -3.70 17.00
N THR A 7 0.62 -4.33 16.64
CA THR A 7 0.30 -5.75 16.84
C THR A 7 -0.52 -6.14 18.07
N ALA A 8 -1.78 -5.68 18.12
CA ALA A 8 -2.86 -6.53 18.63
C ALA A 8 -3.41 -7.35 17.45
N PHE A 9 -2.75 -8.47 17.12
CA PHE A 9 -3.21 -9.36 16.04
C PHE A 9 -4.35 -10.25 16.53
N GLY A 10 -5.58 -9.76 16.40
CA GLY A 10 -6.79 -10.58 16.37
C GLY A 10 -6.92 -11.31 15.03
N PRO A 11 -8.03 -12.05 14.79
CA PRO A 11 -8.29 -12.66 13.49
C PRO A 11 -8.18 -11.61 12.38
N ARG A 12 -7.13 -11.74 11.55
CA ARG A 12 -6.71 -10.74 10.56
C ARG A 12 -7.89 -10.37 9.67
N SER A 13 -8.47 -9.21 9.91
CA SER A 13 -9.58 -8.72 9.07
C SER A 13 -9.06 -8.45 7.66
N LYS A 14 -9.93 -8.52 6.64
CA LYS A 14 -9.55 -8.20 5.25
C LYS A 14 -8.89 -6.82 5.14
N ASP A 15 -9.31 -5.87 5.97
CA ASP A 15 -8.68 -4.56 6.08
C ASP A 15 -7.24 -4.61 6.61
N GLU A 16 -6.94 -5.44 7.62
CA GLU A 16 -5.57 -5.61 8.11
C GLU A 16 -4.65 -6.22 7.03
N ILE A 17 -5.17 -7.17 6.26
CA ILE A 17 -4.43 -7.76 5.13
C ILE A 17 -4.16 -6.69 4.06
N ALA A 18 -5.14 -5.84 3.74
CA ALA A 18 -4.97 -4.74 2.81
C ALA A 18 -3.95 -3.70 3.31
N LEU A 19 -3.94 -3.39 4.61
CA LEU A 19 -2.97 -2.47 5.23
C LEU A 19 -1.55 -3.03 5.17
N GLU A 20 -1.37 -4.32 5.45
CA GLU A 20 -0.06 -4.98 5.38
C GLU A 20 0.46 -5.06 3.94
N LEU A 21 -0.42 -5.36 2.98
CA LEU A 21 -0.07 -5.36 1.55
C LEU A 21 0.32 -3.96 1.07
N MET A 22 -0.45 -2.94 1.44
CA MET A 22 -0.14 -1.54 1.15
C MET A 22 1.23 -1.15 1.71
N LYS A 23 1.50 -1.46 2.98
CA LYS A 23 2.78 -1.18 3.65
C LYS A 23 3.94 -1.87 2.94
N PHE A 24 3.77 -3.14 2.57
CA PHE A 24 4.78 -3.89 1.81
C PHE A 24 5.10 -3.21 0.47
N ILE A 25 4.09 -2.82 -0.31
CA ILE A 25 4.28 -2.14 -1.59
C ILE A 25 4.97 -0.79 -1.40
N ALA A 26 4.54 0.00 -0.42
CA ALA A 26 5.12 1.31 -0.15
C ALA A 26 6.60 1.24 0.25
N LEU A 27 6.97 0.25 1.08
CA LEU A 27 8.36 0.03 1.50
C LEU A 27 9.25 -0.51 0.38
N THR A 28 8.73 -1.44 -0.44
CA THR A 28 9.52 -2.11 -1.49
C THR A 28 9.73 -1.23 -2.72
N THR A 29 8.72 -0.44 -3.10
CA THR A 29 8.76 0.40 -4.31
C THR A 29 9.19 1.83 -4.03
N GLY A 30 9.29 2.23 -2.75
CA GLY A 30 9.45 3.63 -2.37
C GLY A 30 8.24 4.46 -2.78
N TYR A 31 7.05 3.86 -2.82
CA TYR A 31 5.82 4.49 -3.32
C TYR A 31 5.60 5.84 -2.63
N GLY A 32 5.60 6.91 -3.41
CA GLY A 32 5.40 8.27 -2.93
C GLY A 32 6.62 8.94 -2.26
N LYS A 33 7.67 8.20 -1.90
CA LYS A 33 8.92 8.83 -1.47
C LYS A 33 9.54 9.55 -2.67
N ALA A 34 9.90 10.81 -2.49
CA ALA A 34 10.75 11.50 -3.45
C ALA A 34 12.06 10.71 -3.57
N ALA A 35 12.42 10.32 -4.80
CA ALA A 35 13.67 9.60 -5.05
C ALA A 35 14.83 10.43 -4.48
N PRO A 36 15.81 9.82 -3.78
CA PRO A 36 16.97 10.55 -3.29
C PRO A 36 17.73 11.09 -4.50
N SER A 37 17.61 12.40 -4.76
CA SER A 37 18.33 13.06 -5.85
C SER A 37 19.78 13.26 -5.42
N ALA A 38 20.65 12.31 -5.77
CA ALA A 38 22.08 12.57 -5.81
C ALA A 38 22.39 13.34 -7.10
N GLY A 39 22.58 14.66 -7.00
CA GLY A 39 22.89 15.54 -8.13
C GLY A 39 21.77 16.53 -8.45
N PHE A 40 22.16 17.65 -9.08
CA PHE A 40 21.39 18.85 -9.44
C PHE A 40 20.07 18.57 -10.21
N SER A 41 19.08 17.97 -9.55
CA SER A 41 17.77 17.68 -10.13
C SER A 41 16.75 18.68 -9.57
N PRO A 42 15.93 19.33 -10.41
CA PRO A 42 14.92 20.28 -9.94
C PRO A 42 13.97 19.54 -9.00
N LYS A 43 13.90 20.04 -7.75
CA LYS A 43 13.16 19.48 -6.61
C LYS A 43 11.71 19.15 -7.00
N THR A 44 11.45 17.96 -7.53
CA THR A 44 10.12 17.36 -7.55
C THR A 44 9.99 16.51 -6.29
N SER A 45 10.17 17.16 -5.14
CA SER A 45 9.81 16.57 -3.87
C SER A 45 8.30 16.70 -3.78
N ARG A 46 7.57 15.59 -4.00
CA ARG A 46 6.12 15.54 -3.76
C ARG A 46 5.85 16.12 -2.37
N SER A 47 4.86 17.01 -2.30
CA SER A 47 4.40 17.59 -1.03
C SER A 47 3.90 16.47 -0.11
N PRO A 48 3.98 16.63 1.22
CA PRO A 48 3.48 15.62 2.14
C PRO A 48 1.99 15.30 1.93
N GLU A 49 1.17 16.27 1.50
CA GLU A 49 -0.21 16.01 1.08
C GLU A 49 -0.31 15.07 -0.13
N GLU A 50 0.49 15.29 -1.18
CA GLU A 50 0.51 14.41 -2.37
C GLU A 50 0.98 13.00 -2.02
N TYR A 51 1.89 12.88 -1.06
CA TYR A 51 2.34 11.60 -0.54
C TYR A 51 1.20 10.85 0.18
N ALA A 52 0.48 11.55 1.05
CA ALA A 52 -0.65 10.99 1.78
C ALA A 52 -1.75 10.53 0.81
N GLU A 53 -2.07 11.35 -0.19
CA GLU A 53 -3.07 11.01 -1.20
C GLU A 53 -2.66 9.79 -2.04
N ALA A 54 -1.38 9.70 -2.42
CA ALA A 54 -0.87 8.53 -3.12
C ALA A 54 -1.04 7.25 -2.27
N LEU A 55 -0.68 7.31 -0.98
CA LEU A 55 -0.84 6.19 -0.05
C LEU A 55 -2.31 5.76 0.10
N LEU A 56 -3.23 6.72 0.21
CA LEU A 56 -4.66 6.45 0.29
C LEU A 56 -5.17 5.72 -0.97
N GLN A 57 -4.79 6.19 -2.17
CA GLN A 57 -5.14 5.51 -3.42
C GLN A 57 -4.57 4.08 -3.50
N LEU A 58 -3.34 3.88 -3.00
CA LEU A 58 -2.74 2.55 -2.95
C LEU A 58 -3.52 1.63 -2.01
N PHE A 59 -3.95 2.14 -0.85
CA PHE A 59 -4.76 1.38 0.09
C PHE A 59 -6.08 0.91 -0.53
N GLU A 60 -6.80 1.81 -1.21
CA GLU A 60 -8.06 1.46 -1.87
C GLU A 60 -7.90 0.34 -2.89
N ARG A 61 -6.81 0.37 -3.67
CA ARG A 61 -6.46 -0.71 -4.62
C ARG A 61 -6.18 -2.02 -3.90
N CYS A 62 -5.36 -1.99 -2.83
CA CYS A 62 -5.06 -3.17 -2.04
C CYS A 62 -6.33 -3.78 -1.45
N ARG A 63 -7.23 -2.93 -0.95
CA ARG A 63 -8.52 -3.35 -0.41
C ARG A 63 -9.40 -3.96 -1.48
N ALA A 64 -9.50 -3.36 -2.67
CA ALA A 64 -10.26 -3.94 -3.78
C ALA A 64 -9.73 -5.34 -4.17
N VAL A 65 -8.42 -5.55 -4.17
CA VAL A 65 -7.80 -6.86 -4.47
C VAL A 65 -8.11 -7.88 -3.38
N VAL A 66 -8.01 -7.51 -2.10
CA VAL A 66 -8.26 -8.43 -0.97
C VAL A 66 -9.75 -8.74 -0.80
N TYR A 67 -10.61 -7.77 -1.10
CA TYR A 67 -12.06 -7.93 -1.01
C TYR A 67 -12.67 -8.61 -2.23
N LYS A 68 -12.00 -8.57 -3.39
CA LYS A 68 -12.43 -9.32 -4.56
C LYS A 68 -12.50 -10.81 -4.15
N PRO A 69 -13.69 -11.42 -4.11
CA PRO A 69 -13.78 -12.85 -3.94
C PRO A 69 -12.98 -13.45 -5.08
N VAL A 70 -12.05 -14.35 -4.77
CA VAL A 70 -11.46 -15.21 -5.78
C VAL A 70 -12.64 -16.02 -6.30
N GLU A 71 -13.27 -15.53 -7.37
CA GLU A 71 -14.23 -16.32 -8.12
C GLU A 71 -13.46 -17.59 -8.49
N PRO A 72 -13.87 -18.77 -7.98
CA PRO A 72 -13.21 -20.00 -8.36
C PRO A 72 -13.39 -20.06 -9.86
N GLU A 73 -12.29 -20.02 -10.60
CA GLU A 73 -12.28 -20.24 -12.03
C GLU A 73 -12.73 -21.69 -12.26
N THR A 74 -14.05 -21.92 -12.25
CA THR A 74 -14.69 -23.09 -12.82
C THR A 74 -14.50 -22.98 -14.32
N LYS A 75 -13.30 -23.38 -14.78
CA LYS A 75 -13.17 -24.03 -16.07
C LYS A 75 -13.12 -25.52 -15.81
N GLU A 76 -14.25 -26.05 -15.36
CA GLU A 76 -14.63 -27.40 -15.75
C GLU A 76 -14.83 -27.40 -17.26
N GLY A 77 -14.29 -28.44 -17.90
CA GLY A 77 -14.02 -28.46 -19.32
C GLY A 77 -15.21 -28.26 -20.23
N LEU A 78 -14.88 -27.81 -21.44
CA LEU A 78 -15.48 -28.32 -22.66
C LEU A 78 -14.37 -28.51 -23.69
#